data_AF-A0A1L3MZ89-F1
#
_entry.id   AF-A0A1L3MZ89-F1
#
_cell.length_a   1.000
_cell.length_b   1.000
_cell.length_c   1.000
_cell.angle_alpha   90.00
_cell.angle_beta   90.00
_cell.angle_gamma   90.00
#
_symmetry.space_group_name_H-M   'P 1'
#
loop_
_entity.id
_entity.type
_entity.pdbx_description
1 polymer ?
#
loop_
_entity_poly.entity_id
_entity_poly.type
_entity_poly.pdbx_seq_one_letter_code
_entity_poly.pdbx_strand_id
1 'polypeptide(L)'
;FGHIELARPVFHPGGFIVKVKKILESICVNCGKLKADILDPNFADKIRHVRDPKARMSIVWSHCKTKTVCEPDDPKDEGAEQDNEEVKKGHGGCGHIQPQIRKEGLKLFVQYKKTKDDDEEVKSLQPDKRLFAPSDVYTVFKKMSEHV
;
A
#
# COMPACT_ATOMS: atom_id res chain seq x y z
N PHE A 1 35.74 -7.55 0.22
CA PHE A 1 34.78 -6.69 0.93
C PHE A 1 34.45 -7.33 2.27
N GLY A 2 34.34 -6.53 3.34
CA GLY A 2 33.84 -6.97 4.66
C GLY A 2 32.44 -6.43 4.92
N HIS A 3 31.73 -6.98 5.91
CA HIS A 3 30.41 -6.49 6.34
C HIS A 3 30.36 -6.36 7.87
N ILE A 4 29.42 -5.53 8.35
CA ILE A 4 29.10 -5.36 9.76
C ILE A 4 27.61 -5.63 9.93
N GLU A 5 27.26 -6.52 10.84
CA GLU A 5 25.87 -6.81 11.19
C GLU A 5 25.37 -5.76 12.19
N LEU A 6 24.29 -5.08 11.83
CA LEU A 6 23.65 -4.10 12.71
C LEU A 6 22.65 -4.79 13.63
N ALA A 7 22.60 -4.37 14.90
CA ALA A 7 21.66 -4.91 15.88
C ALA A 7 20.18 -4.64 15.54
N ARG A 8 19.89 -3.59 14.75
CA ARG A 8 18.52 -3.24 14.33
C ARG A 8 18.51 -2.72 12.89
N PRO A 9 17.42 -2.95 12.13
CA PRO A 9 17.24 -2.36 10.82
C PRO A 9 17.18 -0.83 10.91
N VAL A 10 17.76 -0.15 9.93
CA VAL A 10 17.75 1.32 9.80
C VAL A 10 17.38 1.71 8.39
N PHE A 11 16.78 2.90 8.21
CA PHE A 11 16.62 3.46 6.88
C PHE A 11 17.96 3.95 6.35
N HIS A 12 18.26 3.62 5.09
CA HIS A 12 19.46 4.11 4.43
C HIS A 12 19.42 5.64 4.29
N PRO A 13 20.44 6.38 4.76
CA PRO A 13 20.51 7.84 4.63
C PRO A 13 20.71 8.27 3.16
N GLY A 14 20.42 9.52 2.80
CA GLY A 14 20.68 10.01 1.43
C GLY A 14 19.57 9.77 0.39
N GLY A 15 18.32 9.58 0.84
CA GLY A 15 17.13 9.74 -0.02
C GLY A 15 16.29 8.50 -0.27
N PHE A 16 16.78 7.30 0.03
CA PHE A 16 16.03 6.04 -0.15
C PHE A 16 14.73 6.00 0.69
N ILE A 17 14.69 6.66 1.83
CA ILE A 17 13.49 6.79 2.65
C ILE A 17 12.29 7.38 1.88
N VAL A 18 12.54 8.26 0.90
CA VAL A 18 11.48 8.81 0.04
C VAL A 18 10.93 7.73 -0.88
N LYS A 19 11.79 6.85 -1.41
CA LYS A 19 11.37 5.71 -2.25
C LYS A 19 10.60 4.69 -1.41
N VAL A 20 11.08 4.38 -0.21
CA VAL A 20 10.40 3.51 0.77
C VAL A 20 9.00 4.05 1.07
N LYS A 21 8.87 5.36 1.37
CA LYS A 21 7.58 6.02 1.57
C LYS A 21 6.65 5.83 0.36
N LYS A 22 7.13 6.08 -0.86
CA LYS A 22 6.32 5.91 -2.08
C LYS A 22 5.85 4.46 -2.26
N ILE A 23 6.71 3.47 -1.98
CA ILE A 23 6.33 2.05 -2.04
C ILE A 23 5.24 1.74 -1.01
N LEU A 24 5.38 2.19 0.23
CA LEU A 24 4.37 2.01 1.28
C LEU A 24 3.03 2.68 0.94
N GLU A 25 3.05 3.81 0.22
CA GLU A 25 1.84 4.46 -0.27
C GLU A 25 1.19 3.67 -1.43
N SER A 26 1.98 2.87 -2.16
CA SER A 26 1.54 2.07 -3.29
C SER A 26 0.97 0.69 -2.94
N ILE A 27 1.41 0.10 -1.84
CA ILE A 27 1.02 -1.26 -1.42
C ILE A 27 0.11 -1.23 -0.20
N CYS A 28 -0.67 -2.28 -0.01
CA CYS A 28 -1.40 -2.52 1.21
C CYS A 28 -0.43 -2.74 2.39
N VAL A 29 -0.52 -1.93 3.44
CA VAL A 29 0.36 -2.08 4.62
C VAL A 29 0.09 -3.35 5.43
N ASN A 30 -1.03 -4.05 5.16
CA ASN A 30 -1.37 -5.30 5.82
C ASN A 30 -0.93 -6.53 5.02
N CYS A 31 -1.36 -6.67 3.76
CA CYS A 31 -1.10 -7.86 2.94
C CYS A 31 0.06 -7.70 1.93
N GLY A 32 0.63 -6.50 1.76
CA GLY A 32 1.76 -6.26 0.84
C GLY A 32 1.39 -6.19 -0.65
N LYS A 33 0.12 -6.43 -1.02
CA LYS A 33 -0.35 -6.35 -2.42
C LYS A 33 -0.33 -4.91 -2.95
N LEU A 34 -0.03 -4.71 -4.22
CA LEU A 34 -0.19 -3.41 -4.88
C LEU A 34 -1.66 -2.99 -4.81
N LYS A 35 -1.96 -1.74 -4.44
CA LYS A 35 -3.35 -1.26 -4.35
C LYS A 35 -3.98 -0.99 -5.71
N ALA A 36 -3.17 -0.72 -6.74
CA ALA A 36 -3.67 -0.55 -8.08
C ALA A 36 -4.11 -1.90 -8.64
N ASP A 37 -5.26 -1.91 -9.31
CA ASP A 37 -5.70 -3.08 -10.04
C ASP A 37 -5.13 -3.03 -11.45
N ILE A 38 -4.35 -4.05 -11.81
CA ILE A 38 -3.80 -4.19 -13.17
C ILE A 38 -4.87 -4.62 -14.18
N LEU A 39 -6.03 -5.07 -13.71
CA LEU A 39 -7.16 -5.44 -14.55
C LEU A 39 -8.02 -4.23 -14.92
N ASP A 40 -7.89 -3.09 -14.22
CA ASP A 40 -8.52 -1.82 -14.62
C ASP A 40 -7.85 -1.30 -15.91
N PRO A 41 -8.58 -1.26 -17.05
CA PRO A 41 -8.01 -0.80 -18.32
C PRO A 41 -7.44 0.62 -18.22
N ASN A 42 -8.05 1.50 -17.42
CA ASN A 42 -7.58 2.87 -17.24
C ASN A 42 -6.22 2.95 -16.57
N PHE A 43 -5.89 1.99 -15.70
CA PHE A 43 -4.59 1.90 -15.07
C PHE A 43 -3.60 1.12 -15.95
N ALA A 44 -4.04 -0.01 -16.51
CA ALA A 44 -3.23 -0.86 -17.38
C ALA A 44 -2.65 -0.06 -18.56
N ASP A 45 -3.48 0.70 -19.28
CA ASP A 45 -3.05 1.50 -20.43
C ASP A 45 -2.05 2.60 -20.05
N LYS A 46 -2.20 3.19 -18.85
CA LYS A 46 -1.27 4.21 -18.33
C LYS A 46 0.12 3.68 -18.06
N ILE A 47 0.26 2.40 -17.71
CA ILE A 47 1.56 1.79 -17.38
C ILE A 47 2.14 0.95 -18.51
N ARG A 48 1.30 0.42 -19.41
CA ARG A 48 1.67 -0.53 -20.48
C ARG A 48 2.81 -0.03 -21.36
N HIS A 49 2.78 1.24 -21.73
CA HIS A 49 3.76 1.82 -22.66
C HIS A 49 4.94 2.50 -21.97
N VAL A 50 4.98 2.52 -20.63
CA VAL A 50 6.01 3.23 -19.87
C VAL A 50 7.24 2.34 -19.66
N ARG A 51 8.24 2.54 -20.51
CA ARG A 51 9.51 1.78 -20.47
C ARG A 51 10.43 2.22 -19.33
N ASP A 52 10.49 3.52 -19.03
CA ASP A 52 11.34 4.05 -17.96
C ASP A 52 10.81 3.63 -16.57
N PRO A 53 11.56 2.83 -15.79
CA PRO A 53 11.08 2.34 -14.49
C PRO A 53 10.81 3.46 -13.47
N LYS A 54 11.54 4.59 -13.58
CA LYS A 54 11.39 5.73 -12.67
C LYS A 54 10.07 6.46 -12.93
N ALA A 55 9.75 6.71 -14.19
CA ALA A 55 8.47 7.26 -14.63
C ALA A 55 7.31 6.31 -14.26
N ARG A 56 7.47 5.00 -14.54
CA ARG A 56 6.46 4.00 -14.19
C ARG A 56 6.14 3.99 -12.70
N MET A 57 7.16 3.99 -11.83
CA MET A 57 6.97 4.09 -10.39
C MET A 57 6.22 5.37 -9.98
N SER A 58 6.50 6.51 -10.63
CA SER A 58 5.80 7.77 -10.32
C SER A 58 4.31 7.71 -10.68
N ILE A 59 3.97 7.09 -11.81
CA ILE A 59 2.59 6.90 -12.27
C ILE A 59 1.85 5.95 -11.33
N VAL A 60 2.44 4.78 -11.05
CA VAL A 60 1.89 3.78 -10.11
C VAL A 60 1.62 4.40 -8.75
N TRP A 61 2.62 5.10 -8.19
CA TRP A 61 2.48 5.78 -6.90
C TRP A 61 1.39 6.86 -6.92
N SER A 62 1.31 7.65 -7.99
CA SER A 62 0.30 8.72 -8.09
C SER A 62 -1.13 8.17 -8.12
N HIS A 63 -1.31 7.00 -8.71
CA HIS A 63 -2.59 6.29 -8.72
C HIS A 63 -2.88 5.62 -7.36
N CYS A 64 -1.91 4.92 -6.76
CA CYS A 64 -2.15 4.16 -5.54
C CYS A 64 -2.29 5.04 -4.28
N LYS A 65 -1.62 6.20 -4.21
CA LYS A 65 -1.63 7.05 -3.00
C LYS A 65 -3.03 7.59 -2.66
N THR A 66 -3.94 7.64 -3.63
CA THR A 66 -5.33 8.08 -3.43
C THR A 66 -6.24 6.96 -2.93
N LYS A 67 -5.82 5.69 -3.07
CA LYS A 67 -6.57 4.53 -2.58
C LYS A 67 -6.41 4.39 -1.07
N THR A 68 -7.53 4.51 -0.36
CA THR A 68 -7.62 4.49 1.10
C THR A 68 -8.09 3.16 1.67
N VAL A 69 -8.43 2.19 0.83
CA VAL A 69 -8.83 0.83 1.20
C VAL A 69 -8.14 -0.16 0.25
N CYS A 70 -7.76 -1.33 0.76
CA CYS A 70 -7.29 -2.44 -0.07
C CYS A 70 -8.51 -3.19 -0.63
N GLU A 71 -8.94 -2.85 -1.84
CA GLU A 71 -10.20 -3.31 -2.45
C GLU A 71 -10.30 -4.85 -2.50
N PRO A 72 -11.22 -5.47 -1.73
CA PRO A 72 -11.47 -6.91 -1.81
C PRO A 72 -12.22 -7.25 -3.10
N ASP A 73 -12.29 -8.54 -3.41
CA ASP A 73 -13.15 -9.03 -4.50
C ASP A 73 -14.61 -8.90 -4.10
N ASP A 74 -15.47 -8.60 -5.08
CA ASP A 74 -16.91 -8.67 -4.89
C ASP A 74 -17.31 -10.12 -4.51
N PRO A 75 -18.21 -10.30 -3.52
CA PRO A 75 -18.71 -11.62 -3.19
C PRO A 75 -19.35 -12.25 -4.43
N LYS A 76 -18.97 -13.50 -4.73
CA LYS A 76 -19.64 -14.27 -5.79
C LYS A 76 -21.08 -14.50 -5.35
N ASP A 77 -22.03 -14.02 -6.14
CA ASP A 77 -23.45 -14.26 -5.89
C ASP A 77 -23.74 -15.74 -6.17
N GLU A 78 -24.02 -16.53 -5.12
CA GLU A 78 -24.22 -17.99 -5.20
C GLU A 78 -25.57 -18.39 -5.84
N GLY A 79 -26.20 -17.52 -6.63
CA GLY A 79 -27.56 -17.69 -7.16
C GLY A 79 -27.74 -17.57 -8.68
N ALA A 80 -26.71 -17.24 -9.46
CA ALA A 80 -26.83 -17.14 -10.92
C ALA A 80 -26.41 -18.46 -11.57
N GLU A 81 -27.39 -19.16 -12.14
CA GLU A 81 -27.21 -20.36 -12.95
C GLU A 81 -26.16 -20.15 -14.05
N GLN A 82 -25.48 -21.25 -14.36
CA GLN A 82 -24.45 -21.37 -15.38
C GLN A 82 -24.84 -20.70 -16.69
N ASP A 83 -24.21 -19.57 -16.99
CA ASP A 83 -23.86 -19.24 -18.37
C ASP A 83 -22.41 -18.72 -18.41
N ASN A 84 -21.77 -19.00 -19.53
CA ASN A 84 -20.33 -19.06 -19.75
C ASN A 84 -19.65 -17.67 -19.81
N GLU A 85 -19.84 -16.82 -18.79
CA GLU A 85 -19.09 -15.58 -18.63
C GLU A 85 -17.89 -15.81 -17.69
N GLU A 86 -16.69 -15.58 -18.22
CA GLU A 86 -15.43 -15.60 -17.46
C GLU A 86 -15.62 -14.86 -16.14
N VAL A 87 -15.61 -15.58 -15.02
CA VAL A 87 -15.62 -15.01 -13.67
C VAL A 87 -14.47 -14.01 -13.61
N LYS A 88 -14.79 -12.71 -13.73
CA LYS A 88 -13.78 -11.64 -13.69
C LYS A 88 -13.06 -11.78 -12.37
N LYS A 89 -11.78 -12.21 -12.42
CA LYS A 89 -10.91 -12.19 -11.25
C LYS A 89 -10.90 -10.75 -10.75
N GLY A 90 -11.35 -10.53 -9.51
CA GLY A 90 -11.26 -9.20 -8.93
C GLY A 90 -9.83 -8.87 -8.49
N HIS A 91 -9.66 -7.67 -7.94
CA HIS A 91 -8.38 -7.14 -7.49
C HIS A 91 -7.72 -8.01 -6.41
N GLY A 92 -8.48 -8.73 -5.59
CA GLY A 92 -8.05 -9.67 -4.56
C GLY A 92 -7.35 -9.02 -3.37
N GLY A 93 -7.83 -7.84 -2.95
CA GLY A 93 -7.39 -7.17 -1.73
C GLY A 93 -8.01 -7.75 -0.45
N CYS A 94 -7.61 -7.20 0.71
CA CYS A 94 -7.98 -7.74 2.03
C CYS A 94 -8.95 -6.84 2.82
N GLY A 95 -9.48 -5.77 2.23
CA GLY A 95 -10.37 -4.81 2.89
C GLY A 95 -9.69 -3.85 3.88
N HIS A 96 -8.40 -4.04 4.19
CA HIS A 96 -7.70 -3.22 5.19
C HIS A 96 -7.69 -1.73 4.81
N ILE A 97 -8.11 -0.86 5.74
CA ILE A 97 -8.04 0.60 5.59
C ILE A 97 -6.57 1.02 5.53
N GLN A 98 -6.23 1.90 4.61
CA GLN A 98 -4.86 2.29 4.35
C GLN A 98 -4.51 3.61 5.04
N PRO A 99 -3.42 3.64 5.84
CA PRO A 99 -3.00 4.86 6.52
C PRO A 99 -2.37 5.86 5.54
N GLN A 100 -2.33 7.12 5.96
CA GLN A 100 -1.47 8.13 5.36
C GLN A 100 -0.04 7.98 5.89
N ILE A 101 0.94 7.88 4.99
CA ILE A 101 2.35 7.77 5.38
C ILE A 101 2.97 9.18 5.42
N ARG A 102 3.49 9.59 6.58
CA ARG A 102 4.15 10.89 6.78
C ARG A 102 5.64 10.70 7.06
N LYS A 103 6.49 11.53 6.45
CA LYS A 103 7.94 11.54 6.69
C LYS A 103 8.30 12.77 7.49
N GLU A 104 9.02 12.58 8.59
CA GLU A 104 9.57 13.66 9.41
C GLU A 104 11.04 13.36 9.69
N GLY A 105 11.94 14.15 9.12
CA GLY A 105 13.37 13.84 9.14
C GLY A 105 13.66 12.45 8.55
N LEU A 106 14.22 11.57 9.39
CA LEU A 106 14.54 10.17 9.07
C LEU A 106 13.51 9.16 9.60
N LYS A 107 12.34 9.62 10.05
CA LYS A 107 11.26 8.77 10.58
C LYS A 107 10.08 8.74 9.63
N LEU A 108 9.38 7.60 9.61
CA LEU A 108 8.09 7.43 8.94
C LEU A 108 7.01 7.26 10.01
N PHE A 109 5.82 7.79 9.74
CA PHE A 109 4.65 7.66 10.59
C PHE A 109 3.46 7.20 9.76
N VAL A 110 2.63 6.34 10.35
CA VAL A 110 1.31 6.00 9.83
C VAL A 110 0.27 6.84 10.56
N GLN A 111 -0.73 7.34 9.82
CA GLN A 111 -1.84 8.09 10.38
C GLN A 111 -3.14 7.59 9.75
N TYR A 112 -4.04 7.05 10.57
CA TYR A 112 -5.39 6.67 10.14
C TYR A 112 -6.33 7.86 10.29
N LYS A 113 -7.26 8.03 9.35
CA LYS A 113 -8.34 9.01 9.50
C LYS A 113 -9.40 8.42 10.43
N LYS A 114 -9.83 9.17 11.45
CA LYS A 114 -10.99 8.80 12.26
C LYS A 114 -12.25 8.86 11.39
N THR A 115 -13.05 7.81 11.42
CA THR A 115 -14.42 7.81 10.87
C THR A 115 -15.33 8.58 11.84
N LYS A 116 -16.38 9.24 11.31
CA LYS A 116 -17.23 10.17 12.06
C LYS A 116 -18.12 9.54 13.15
N ASP A 117 -18.17 8.21 13.27
CA ASP A 117 -19.06 7.51 14.22
C ASP A 117 -18.48 7.29 15.63
N ASP A 118 -17.24 7.69 15.90
CA ASP A 118 -16.54 7.41 17.17
C ASP A 118 -16.60 8.60 18.15
N ASP A 119 -17.75 9.27 18.23
CA ASP A 119 -17.88 10.63 18.82
C ASP A 119 -18.44 10.68 20.25
N GLU A 120 -18.34 9.62 21.06
CA GLU A 120 -18.90 9.66 22.43
C GLU A 120 -17.95 9.32 23.58
N GLU A 121 -16.67 8.95 23.38
CA GLU A 121 -15.73 8.97 24.50
C GLU A 121 -14.27 8.87 24.06
N VAL A 122 -13.50 9.92 24.37
CA VAL A 122 -12.08 9.92 24.78
C VAL A 122 -11.39 11.20 24.28
N LYS A 123 -11.18 12.09 25.24
CA LYS A 123 -10.30 13.25 25.19
C LYS A 123 -8.86 12.82 24.89
N SER A 124 -8.50 12.77 23.61
CA SER A 124 -7.14 13.07 23.14
C SER A 124 -7.17 13.39 21.65
N LEU A 125 -7.14 14.69 21.36
CA LEU A 125 -7.21 15.36 20.05
C LEU A 125 -5.98 15.15 19.14
N GLN A 126 -5.17 14.11 19.35
CA GLN A 126 -4.12 13.78 18.41
C GLN A 126 -4.62 12.74 17.41
N PRO A 127 -4.47 12.97 16.09
CA PRO A 127 -4.66 11.88 15.15
C PRO A 127 -3.71 10.74 15.52
N ASP A 128 -4.13 9.49 15.39
CA ASP A 128 -3.35 8.28 15.67
C ASP A 128 -2.11 8.19 14.77
N LYS A 129 -1.13 9.02 15.09
CA LYS A 129 0.15 9.15 14.41
C LYS A 129 1.12 8.24 15.12
N ARG A 130 1.29 7.04 14.58
CA ARG A 130 2.20 6.03 15.13
C ARG A 130 3.49 6.00 14.35
N LEU A 131 4.62 5.88 15.04
CA LEU A 131 5.92 5.64 14.41
C LEU A 131 5.87 4.32 13.63
N PHE A 132 6.26 4.37 12.36
CA PHE A 132 6.40 3.18 11.52
C PHE A 132 7.88 2.81 11.44
N ALA A 133 8.30 1.88 12.31
CA ALA A 133 9.70 1.57 12.49
C ALA A 133 10.28 0.85 11.25
N PRO A 134 11.61 0.94 11.01
CA PRO A 134 12.25 0.21 9.91
C PRO A 134 11.98 -1.30 9.91
N SER A 135 11.89 -1.92 11.10
CA SER A 135 11.55 -3.34 11.27
C SER A 135 10.14 -3.67 10.77
N ASP A 136 9.18 -2.79 11.03
CA ASP A 136 7.79 -2.98 10.65
C ASP A 136 7.65 -2.82 9.13
N VAL A 137 8.30 -1.79 8.57
CA VAL A 137 8.36 -1.55 7.12
C VAL A 137 9.00 -2.74 6.40
N TYR A 138 10.09 -3.28 6.94
CA TYR A 138 10.74 -4.48 6.41
C TYR A 138 9.79 -5.69 6.41
N THR A 139 9.02 -5.87 7.48
CA THR A 139 8.02 -6.94 7.58
C THR A 139 6.91 -6.79 6.55
N VAL A 140 6.45 -5.56 6.28
CA VAL A 140 5.48 -5.29 5.22
C VAL A 140 6.08 -5.58 3.84
N PHE A 141 7.31 -5.15 3.57
CA PHE A 141 7.96 -5.41 2.29
C PHE A 141 8.19 -6.89 2.01
N LYS A 142 8.40 -7.70 3.05
CA LYS A 142 8.47 -9.17 2.92
C LYS A 142 7.17 -9.82 2.42
N LYS A 143 6.03 -9.14 2.56
CA LYS A 143 4.72 -9.65 2.09
C LYS A 143 4.48 -9.34 0.62
N MET A 144 5.32 -8.54 -0.03
CA MET A 144 5.18 -8.22 -1.44
C MET A 144 5.48 -9.46 -2.28
N SER A 145 4.51 -9.86 -3.11
CA SER A 145 4.69 -10.96 -4.08
C SER A 145 5.65 -10.54 -5.20
N GLU A 146 6.52 -11.46 -5.63
CA GLU A 146 7.31 -11.31 -6.86
C GLU A 146 6.46 -11.48 -8.12
N HIS A 147 5.31 -12.15 -7.99
CA HIS A 147 4.37 -12.41 -9.07
C HIS A 147 3.19 -11.44 -9.00
N VAL A 148 3.20 -10.50 -9.94
CA VAL A 148 2.03 -9.89 -10.57
C VAL A 148 2.09 -10.29 -12.04
#